data_AF-A0A6C0HBY0-F1
#
_entry.id   AF-A0A6C0HBY0-F1
#
_cell.length_a   1.000
_cell.length_b   1.000
_cell.length_c   1.000
_cell.angle_alpha   90.00
_cell.angle_beta   90.00
_cell.angle_gamma   90.00
#
_symmetry.space_group_name_H-M   'P 1'
#
loop_
_entity.id
_entity.type
_entity.pdbx_description
1 polymer ?
#
loop_
_entity_poly.entity_id
_entity_poly.type
_entity_poly.pdbx_seq_one_letter_code
_entity_poly.pdbx_strand_id
1 'polypeptide(L)'
;MEKVFLLSILITVLFCVAKFMEMKYLEKDLKPLKFMVRDGMIVMLCSMLVGYFTFHMDNTITDFFNIITETKTLNTAATQVFTGEPGF
;
A
#
# COMPACT_ATOMS: atom_id res chain seq x y z
N MET A 1 4.83 3.63 -8.20
CA MET A 1 5.10 4.62 -7.13
C MET A 1 4.09 5.75 -7.10
N GLU A 2 3.73 6.36 -8.24
CA GLU A 2 2.73 7.45 -8.30
C GLU A 2 1.39 7.10 -7.64
N LYS A 3 0.83 5.91 -7.94
CA LYS A 3 -0.42 5.42 -7.33
C LYS A 3 -0.35 5.31 -5.80
N VAL A 4 0.80 4.90 -5.26
CA VAL A 4 1.03 4.78 -3.81
C VAL A 4 1.04 6.15 -3.15
N PHE A 5 1.67 7.12 -3.79
CA PHE A 5 1.77 8.49 -3.30
C PHE A 5 0.40 9.20 -3.31
N LEU A 6 -0.39 9.01 -4.37
CA LEU A 6 -1.73 9.58 -4.46
C LEU A 6 -2.66 8.97 -3.39
N LEU A 7 -2.55 7.66 -3.16
CA LEU A 7 -3.29 6.96 -2.12
C LEU A 7 -2.91 7.43 -0.71
N SER A 8 -1.62 7.58 -0.40
CA SER A 8 -1.18 8.04 0.92
C SER A 8 -1.63 9.48 1.22
N ILE A 9 -1.62 10.37 0.22
CA ILE A 9 -2.19 11.72 0.35
C ILE A 9 -3.69 11.65 0.63
N LEU A 10 -4.44 10.82 -0.09
CA LEU A 10 -5.88 10.68 0.14
C LEU A 10 -6.19 10.20 1.57
N ILE A 11 -5.48 9.17 2.04
CA ILE A 11 -5.64 8.62 3.39
C ILE A 11 -5.34 9.66 4.46
N THR A 12 -4.26 10.43 4.29
CA THR A 12 -3.87 11.46 5.26
C THR A 12 -4.85 12.62 5.32
N VAL A 13 -5.38 13.05 4.18
CA VAL A 13 -6.46 14.06 4.13
C VAL A 13 -7.71 13.56 4.85
N LEU A 14 -8.14 12.33 4.57
CA LEU A 14 -9.29 11.73 5.25
C LEU A 14 -9.06 11.61 6.77
N PHE A 15 -7.86 11.21 7.19
CA PHE A 15 -7.49 11.16 8.60
C PHE A 15 -7.55 12.53 9.27
N CYS A 16 -7.02 13.58 8.63
CA CYS A 16 -7.08 14.95 9.14
C CYS A 16 -8.53 15.44 9.28
N VAL A 17 -9.39 15.17 8.28
CA VAL A 17 -10.81 15.52 8.33
C VAL A 17 -11.52 14.76 9.45
N ALA A 18 -11.29 13.46 9.59
CA ALA A 18 -11.86 12.65 10.65
C ALA A 18 -11.42 13.15 12.04
N LYS A 19 -10.13 13.44 12.24
CA LYS A 19 -9.62 13.99 13.50
C LYS A 19 -10.16 15.37 13.82
N PHE A 20 -10.35 16.21 12.81
CA PHE A 20 -10.98 17.51 13.00
C PHE A 20 -12.45 17.37 13.42
N MET A 21 -13.20 16.44 12.82
CA MET A 21 -14.57 16.14 13.24
C MET A 21 -14.60 15.57 14.67
N GLU A 22 -13.69 14.69 15.03
CA GLU A 22 -13.57 14.13 16.39
C GLU A 22 -13.36 15.23 17.44
N MET A 23 -12.42 16.15 17.19
CA MET A 23 -12.19 17.29 18.09
C MET A 23 -13.42 18.22 18.19
N LYS A 24 -14.10 18.46 17.07
CA LYS A 24 -15.26 19.36 17.01
C LYS A 24 -16.51 18.79 17.67
N TYR A 25 -16.80 17.51 17.49
CA TYR A 25 -18.08 16.90 17.89
C TYR A 25 -18.01 16.03 19.14
N LEU A 26 -16.91 15.30 19.36
CA LEU A 26 -16.75 14.37 20.49
C LEU A 26 -16.05 15.04 21.67
N GLU A 27 -14.88 15.62 21.44
CA GLU A 27 -14.06 16.16 22.55
C GLU A 27 -14.51 17.56 22.98
N LYS A 28 -15.13 18.35 22.08
CA LYS A 28 -15.52 19.77 22.28
C LYS A 28 -14.38 20.71 22.72
N ASP A 29 -13.16 20.19 22.84
CA ASP A 29 -11.93 20.92 23.11
C ASP A 29 -11.00 20.85 21.90
N LEU A 30 -10.49 22.02 21.51
CA LEU A 30 -9.51 22.13 20.43
C LEU A 30 -8.13 21.78 20.99
N LYS A 31 -7.74 20.51 20.85
CA LYS A 31 -6.35 20.11 21.12
C LYS A 31 -5.38 20.89 20.21
N PRO A 32 -4.13 21.09 20.64
CA PRO A 32 -3.14 21.82 19.86
C PRO A 32 -2.97 21.22 18.45
N LEU A 33 -3.07 22.06 17.41
CA LEU A 33 -2.92 21.68 16.00
C LEU A 33 -1.60 20.93 15.73
N LYS A 34 -0.57 21.19 16.54
CA LYS A 34 0.73 20.51 16.51
C LYS A 34 0.61 18.98 16.63
N PHE A 35 -0.32 18.48 17.46
CA PHE A 35 -0.53 17.04 17.61
C PHE A 35 -1.17 16.44 16.35
N MET A 36 -2.14 17.14 15.76
CA MET A 36 -2.81 16.68 14.54
C MET A 36 -1.82 16.60 13.35
N VAL A 37 -0.93 17.59 13.21
CA VAL A 37 0.10 17.57 12.16
C VAL A 37 1.10 16.43 12.37
N ARG A 38 1.58 16.23 13.61
CA ARG A 38 2.48 15.12 13.94
C ARG A 38 1.85 13.77 13.60
N ASP A 39 0.62 13.56 14.05
CA ASP A 39 -0.10 12.30 13.84
C ASP A 39 -0.40 12.09 12.34
N GLY A 40 -0.75 13.16 11.61
CA GLY A 40 -0.91 13.13 10.16
C GLY A 40 0.38 12.75 9.40
N MET A 41 1.54 13.24 9.82
CA MET A 41 2.83 12.83 9.22
C MET A 41 3.14 11.36 9.47
N ILE A 42 2.83 10.84 10.67
CA ILE A 42 3.02 9.41 10.98
C ILE A 42 2.10 8.56 10.08
N VAL A 43 0.84 8.93 9.93
CA VAL A 43 -0.11 8.24 9.05
C VAL A 43 0.35 8.27 7.58
N MET A 44 0.93 9.39 7.13
CA MET A 44 1.48 9.50 5.78
C MET A 44 2.63 8.50 5.55
N LEU A 45 3.58 8.44 6.49
CA LEU A 45 4.71 7.53 6.39
C LEU A 45 4.27 6.07 6.46
N CYS A 46 3.38 5.73 7.40
CA CYS A 46 2.85 4.37 7.52
C CYS A 46 2.08 3.94 6.26
N SER A 47 1.20 4.79 5.72
CA SER A 47 0.44 4.47 4.50
C SER A 47 1.34 4.32 3.27
N MET A 48 2.40 5.14 3.17
CA MET A 48 3.37 5.03 2.09
C MET A 48 4.19 3.74 2.17
N LEU A 49 4.64 3.36 3.37
CA LEU A 49 5.36 2.09 3.60
C LEU A 49 4.46 0.89 3.27
N VAL A 50 3.26 0.84 3.85
CA VAL A 50 2.31 -0.25 3.60
C VAL A 50 1.97 -0.33 2.12
N GLY A 51 1.66 0.79 1.48
CA GLY A 51 1.41 0.82 0.04
C GLY A 51 2.59 0.28 -0.77
N TYR A 52 3.83 0.70 -0.46
CA TYR A 52 5.01 0.16 -1.14
C TYR A 52 5.13 -1.36 -0.99
N PHE A 53 4.98 -1.88 0.23
CA PHE A 53 5.05 -3.32 0.49
C PHE A 53 3.94 -4.07 -0.25
N THR A 54 2.70 -3.59 -0.21
CA THR A 54 1.58 -4.25 -0.89
C THR A 54 1.81 -4.35 -2.40
N PHE A 55 2.23 -3.26 -3.05
CA PHE A 55 2.51 -3.29 -4.49
C PHE A 55 3.73 -4.15 -4.85
N HIS A 56 4.72 -4.25 -3.97
CA HIS A 56 5.87 -5.11 -4.20
C HIS A 56 5.54 -6.59 -4.00
N MET A 57 4.71 -6.91 -3.00
CA MET A 57 4.32 -8.29 -2.68
C MET A 57 3.14 -8.81 -3.50
N ASP A 58 2.45 -7.96 -4.25
CA ASP A 58 1.26 -8.32 -5.05
C ASP A 58 1.51 -9.54 -5.95
N ASN A 59 2.63 -9.56 -6.66
CA ASN A 59 3.02 -10.68 -7.52
C ASN A 59 3.36 -11.94 -6.71
N THR A 60 4.15 -11.80 -5.63
CA THR A 60 4.57 -12.95 -4.79
C THR A 60 3.39 -13.61 -4.09
N ILE A 61 2.45 -12.81 -3.57
CA ILE A 61 1.24 -13.29 -2.91
C ILE A 61 0.36 -13.99 -3.93
N THR A 62 0.14 -13.38 -5.09
CA THR A 62 -0.67 -13.96 -6.17
C THR A 62 -0.07 -15.28 -6.67
N ASP A 63 1.24 -15.35 -6.88
CA ASP A 63 1.93 -16.58 -7.30
C ASP A 63 1.82 -17.69 -6.24
N PHE A 64 1.98 -17.36 -4.96
CA PHE A 64 1.77 -18.32 -3.87
C PHE A 64 0.34 -18.89 -3.84
N PHE A 65 -0.68 -18.02 -3.96
CA PHE A 65 -2.07 -18.45 -3.99
C PHE A 65 -2.41 -19.26 -5.26
N ASN A 66 -1.80 -18.93 -6.40
CA ASN A 66 -1.96 -19.68 -7.65
C ASN A 66 -1.38 -21.09 -7.54
N ILE A 67 -0.24 -21.27 -6.84
CA ILE A 67 0.38 -22.58 -6.58
C ILE A 67 -0.54 -23.44 -5.69
N ILE A 68 -1.10 -22.86 -4.62
CA ILE A 68 -1.95 -23.61 -3.67
C ILE A 68 -3.31 -23.97 -4.29
N THR A 69 -3.85 -23.10 -5.15
CA THR A 69 -5.20 -23.26 -5.71
C THR A 69 -5.19 -23.99 -7.07
N GLU A 70 -4.04 -24.52 -7.51
CA GLU A 70 -3.81 -25.11 -8.84
C GLU A 70 -4.38 -24.30 -10.02
N THR A 71 -4.54 -22.98 -9.84
CA THR A 71 -5.02 -22.08 -10.90
C THR A 71 -3.82 -21.75 -11.78
N LYS A 72 -3.61 -22.57 -12.82
CA LYS A 72 -2.51 -22.43 -13.79
C LYS A 72 -2.68 -21.19 -14.68
N THR A 73 -2.55 -20.01 -14.09
CA THR A 73 -2.26 -18.79 -14.86
C THR A 73 -0.76 -18.55 -14.74
N LEU A 74 0.01 -19.22 -15.61
CA LEU A 74 1.44 -19.01 -15.68
C LEU A 74 1.69 -17.57 -16.14
N ASN A 75 2.29 -16.76 -15.27
CA ASN A 75 2.77 -15.44 -15.66
C ASN A 75 3.85 -15.61 -16.75
N THR A 76 3.48 -15.35 -18.00
CA THR A 76 4.35 -15.54 -19.18
C THR A 76 5.63 -14.70 -19.11
N ALA A 77 5.66 -13.64 -18.28
CA ALA A 77 6.84 -12.82 -18.07
C ALA A 77 7.91 -13.47 -17.18
N ALA A 78 7.54 -14.45 -16.33
CA ALA A 78 8.46 -15.09 -15.38
C ALA A 78 9.05 -16.40 -15.90
N THR A 79 8.52 -16.95 -17.00
CA THR A 79 8.99 -18.21 -17.56
C THR A 79 10.19 -17.95 -18.48
N GLN A 80 11.39 -18.29 -18.00
CA GLN A 80 12.58 -18.29 -18.83
C GLN A 80 12.46 -19.41 -19.88
N VAL A 81 12.22 -19.05 -21.14
CA VAL A 81 12.25 -20.00 -22.24
C VAL A 81 13.70 -20.18 -22.66
N PHE A 82 14.28 -21.32 -22.30
CA PHE A 82 15.61 -21.71 -22.78
C PHE A 82 15.50 -22.10 -24.26
N THR A 83 15.65 -21.13 -25.16
CA THR A 83 15.65 -21.35 -26.62
C THR A 83 17.05 -21.60 -27.20
N GLY A 84 18.05 -21.88 -26.35
CA GLY A 84 19.40 -22.18 -26.83
C GLY A 84 19.43 -23.56 -27.49
N GLU A 85 20.10 -23.68 -28.64
CA GLU A 85 20.41 -24.99 -29.22
C GLU A 85 21.13 -25.85 -28.17
N PRO A 86 20.71 -27.11 -27.98
CA PRO A 86 21.41 -28.00 -27.07
C PRO A 86 22.81 -28.25 -27.62
N GLY A 87 23.81 -27.66 -26.97
CA GLY A 87 25.22 -28.00 -27.20
C GLY A 87 25.48 -29.39 -26.67
N PHE A 88 25.30 -30.40 -27.53
CA PHE A 88 25.90 -31.72 -27.37
C PHE A 88 27.35 -31.70 -27.89
#